data_AF-M1GV77-F1
#
_entry.id   AF-M1GV77-F1
#
_cell.length_a   1.000
_cell.length_b   1.000
_cell.length_c   1.000
_cell.angle_alpha   90.00
_cell.angle_beta   90.00
_cell.angle_gamma   90.00
#
_symmetry.space_group_name_H-M   'P 1'
#
loop_
_entity.id
_entity.type
_entity.pdbx_description
1 polymer ?
#
loop_
_entity_poly.entity_id
_entity_poly.type
_entity_poly.pdbx_seq_one_letter_code
_entity_poly.pdbx_strand_id
1 'polypeptide(L)'
;VTAKPEIVDYATEHVTYRQLINQADYIVPDGTGIVKASNRLKTPLKRRIPGIELMNHCMKIAHANHQKVYLLGATNEIVEQAHEKLQQRYPQAQFEHHHGYIDLNDETVIKRIKRFNPDYIFVGMGFPLQEQWIEKHKHSFEHTL
;
A
#
# COMPACT_ATOMS: atom_id res chain seq x y z
N VAL A 1 1.53 -3.69 5.55
CA VAL A 1 2.34 -4.56 4.66
C VAL A 1 1.55 -5.81 4.28
N THR A 2 1.59 -6.22 3.00
CA THR A 2 0.96 -7.46 2.48
C THR A 2 2.01 -8.56 2.30
N ALA A 3 2.15 -9.44 3.28
CA ALA A 3 3.18 -10.48 3.29
C ALA A 3 2.88 -11.59 2.26
N LYS A 4 3.80 -11.75 1.31
CA LYS A 4 3.84 -12.82 0.31
C LYS A 4 5.21 -13.52 0.36
N PRO A 5 5.38 -14.74 -0.20
CA PRO A 5 6.62 -15.50 -0.10
C PRO A 5 7.85 -14.68 -0.48
N GLU A 6 7.76 -13.88 -1.54
CA GLU A 6 8.86 -13.09 -2.07
C GLU A 6 9.32 -12.01 -1.08
N ILE A 7 8.38 -11.37 -0.37
CA ILE A 7 8.70 -10.36 0.66
C ILE A 7 9.35 -11.02 1.88
N VAL A 8 8.83 -12.18 2.29
CA VAL A 8 9.35 -12.90 3.46
C VAL A 8 10.75 -13.45 3.17
N ASP A 9 10.95 -14.02 1.98
CA ASP A 9 12.23 -14.54 1.52
C ASP A 9 13.28 -13.42 1.45
N TYR A 10 12.96 -12.30 0.80
CA TYR A 10 13.84 -11.12 0.74
C TYR A 10 14.22 -10.60 2.13
N ALA A 11 13.28 -10.59 3.09
CA ALA A 11 13.52 -10.19 4.47
C ALA A 11 14.44 -11.16 5.26
N THR A 12 14.65 -12.39 4.79
CA THR A 12 15.61 -13.30 5.44
C THR A 12 17.06 -12.87 5.19
N GLU A 13 17.34 -12.31 4.02
CA GLU A 13 18.67 -11.86 3.59
C GLU A 13 18.91 -10.38 3.93
N HIS A 14 17.86 -9.57 4.07
CA HIS A 14 17.95 -8.12 4.25
C HIS A 14 17.45 -7.67 5.62
N VAL A 15 18.36 -7.63 6.60
CA VAL A 15 18.04 -7.29 8.01
C VAL A 15 17.34 -5.94 8.13
N THR A 16 17.79 -4.92 7.42
CA THR A 16 17.18 -3.58 7.44
C THR A 16 15.74 -3.61 6.92
N TYR A 17 15.48 -4.34 5.83
CA TYR A 17 14.13 -4.48 5.29
C TYR A 17 13.23 -5.30 6.23
N ARG A 18 13.78 -6.34 6.88
CA ARG A 18 13.05 -7.10 7.91
C ARG A 18 12.64 -6.22 9.09
N GLN A 19 13.54 -5.37 9.58
CA GLN A 19 13.25 -4.41 10.65
C GLN A 19 12.19 -3.40 10.21
N LEU A 20 12.25 -2.93 8.97
CA LEU A 20 11.29 -2.02 8.38
C LEU A 20 9.87 -2.62 8.34
N ILE A 21 9.69 -3.80 7.75
CA ILE A 21 8.35 -4.40 7.64
C ILE A 21 7.75 -4.81 8.99
N ASN A 22 8.59 -5.10 9.98
CA ASN A 22 8.15 -5.41 11.35
C ASN A 22 7.67 -4.18 12.13
N GLN A 23 7.87 -2.96 11.63
CA GLN A 23 7.33 -1.73 12.21
C GLN A 23 5.94 -1.38 11.66
N ALA A 24 5.42 -2.13 10.69
CA ALA A 24 4.10 -1.89 10.14
C ALA A 24 3.01 -2.17 11.17
N ASP A 25 2.00 -1.31 11.25
CA ASP A 25 0.86 -1.49 12.16
C ASP A 25 0.10 -2.79 11.87
N TYR A 26 0.04 -3.17 10.59
CA TYR A 26 -0.58 -4.39 10.13
C TYR A 26 0.28 -5.14 9.10
N ILE A 27 0.48 -6.43 9.36
CA ILE A 27 1.06 -7.39 8.42
C ILE A 27 -0.02 -8.42 8.08
N VAL A 28 -0.50 -8.42 6.84
CA VAL A 28 -1.56 -9.33 6.40
C VAL A 28 -1.01 -10.43 5.49
N PRO A 29 -1.51 -11.67 5.58
CA PRO A 29 -1.02 -12.78 4.76
C PRO A 29 -1.65 -12.77 3.36
N ASP A 30 -0.94 -12.18 2.40
CA ASP A 30 -1.36 -12.13 1.00
C ASP A 30 -1.08 -13.46 0.28
N GLY A 31 0.07 -14.11 0.53
CA GLY A 31 0.45 -15.29 -0.24
C GLY A 31 -0.07 -16.62 0.32
N THR A 32 -0.52 -17.53 -0.57
CA THR A 32 -0.87 -18.92 -0.19
C THR A 32 0.30 -19.64 0.51
N GLY A 33 1.54 -19.37 0.09
CA GLY A 33 2.75 -19.91 0.73
C GLY A 33 2.87 -19.50 2.20
N ILE A 34 2.49 -18.27 2.55
CA ILE A 34 2.51 -17.76 3.92
C ILE A 34 1.52 -18.50 4.80
N VAL A 35 0.29 -18.71 4.29
CA VAL A 35 -0.73 -19.48 5.02
C VAL A 35 -0.27 -20.92 5.25
N LYS A 36 0.29 -21.59 4.21
CA LYS A 36 0.83 -22.94 4.35
C LYS A 36 2.00 -23.02 5.35
N ALA A 37 2.90 -22.04 5.32
CA ALA A 37 4.02 -21.97 6.27
C ALA A 37 3.51 -21.84 7.72
N SER A 38 2.51 -21.00 7.95
CA SER A 38 1.91 -20.83 9.29
C SER A 38 1.32 -22.14 9.85
N ASN A 39 0.68 -22.95 9.01
CA ASN A 39 0.19 -24.28 9.39
C ASN A 39 1.34 -25.21 9.80
N ARG A 40 2.45 -25.21 9.04
CA ARG A 40 3.63 -26.01 9.35
C ARG A 40 4.31 -25.58 10.65
N LEU A 41 4.26 -24.29 10.97
CA LEU A 41 4.76 -23.73 12.23
C LEU A 41 3.82 -23.97 13.43
N LYS A 42 2.70 -24.69 13.23
CA LYS A 42 1.67 -24.96 14.24
C LYS A 42 1.01 -23.68 14.80
N THR A 43 1.07 -22.58 14.05
CA THR A 43 0.44 -21.29 14.36
C THR A 43 -0.42 -20.84 13.17
N PRO A 44 -1.52 -21.56 12.88
CA PRO A 44 -2.25 -21.41 11.64
C PRO A 44 -2.91 -20.03 11.51
N LEU A 45 -2.65 -19.35 10.38
CA LEU A 45 -3.38 -18.16 9.98
C LEU A 45 -4.76 -18.55 9.45
N LYS A 46 -5.80 -17.82 9.85
CA LYS A 46 -7.21 -18.15 9.53
C LYS A 46 -7.47 -18.26 8.03
N ARG A 47 -6.96 -17.31 7.24
CA ARG A 47 -7.15 -17.25 5.79
C ARG A 47 -6.11 -16.37 5.10
N ARG A 48 -5.99 -16.56 3.79
CA ARG A 48 -5.32 -15.64 2.87
C ARG A 48 -6.13 -14.34 2.74
N ILE A 49 -5.46 -13.20 2.72
CA ILE A 49 -6.04 -11.86 2.50
C ILE A 49 -5.26 -11.19 1.36
N PRO A 50 -5.70 -11.35 0.10
CA PRO A 50 -5.03 -10.74 -1.04
C PRO A 50 -5.01 -9.21 -0.94
N GLY A 51 -3.89 -8.57 -1.28
CA GLY A 51 -3.77 -7.11 -1.19
C GLY A 51 -4.83 -6.36 -1.99
N ILE A 52 -5.20 -6.87 -3.17
CA ILE A 52 -6.25 -6.29 -4.00
C ILE A 52 -7.64 -6.38 -3.36
N GLU A 53 -7.92 -7.43 -2.60
CA GLU A 53 -9.18 -7.56 -1.88
C GLU A 53 -9.24 -6.59 -0.71
N LEU A 54 -8.12 -6.42 0.01
CA LEU A 54 -7.99 -5.42 1.07
C LEU A 54 -8.23 -4.01 0.52
N MET A 55 -7.54 -3.64 -0.57
CA MET A 55 -7.75 -2.36 -1.25
C MET A 55 -9.21 -2.15 -1.64
N ASN A 56 -9.87 -3.16 -2.22
CA ASN A 56 -11.29 -3.07 -2.58
C ASN A 56 -12.20 -2.81 -1.38
N HIS A 57 -11.90 -3.37 -0.20
CA HIS A 57 -12.66 -3.08 1.02
C HIS A 57 -12.44 -1.64 1.49
N CYS A 58 -11.20 -1.16 1.48
CA CYS A 58 -10.89 0.25 1.78
C CYS A 58 -11.62 1.20 0.83
N MET A 59 -11.69 0.89 -0.47
CA MET A 59 -12.42 1.70 -1.46
C MET A 59 -13.93 1.75 -1.21
N LYS A 60 -14.54 0.67 -0.75
CA LYS A 60 -15.96 0.69 -0.34
C LYS A 60 -16.19 1.62 0.85
N ILE A 61 -15.28 1.61 1.82
CA ILE A 61 -15.33 2.51 2.98
C ILE A 61 -15.15 3.95 2.52
N ALA A 62 -14.12 4.22 1.70
CA ALA A 62 -13.84 5.54 1.18
C ALA A 62 -15.03 6.12 0.40
N HIS A 63 -15.65 5.28 -0.43
CA HIS A 63 -16.85 5.63 -1.17
C HIS A 63 -18.03 5.99 -0.26
N ALA A 64 -18.33 5.16 0.74
CA ALA A 64 -19.45 5.39 1.65
C ALA A 64 -19.27 6.65 2.51
N ASN A 65 -18.02 7.02 2.79
CA ASN A 65 -17.67 8.13 3.68
C ASN A 65 -17.17 9.39 2.94
N HIS A 66 -17.25 9.42 1.60
CA HIS A 66 -16.74 10.53 0.77
C HIS A 66 -15.26 10.87 1.00
N GLN A 67 -14.44 9.86 1.30
CA GLN A 67 -13.04 10.04 1.65
C GLN A 67 -12.15 10.23 0.42
N LYS A 68 -10.97 10.77 0.69
CA LYS A 68 -9.94 11.08 -0.29
C LYS A 68 -8.93 9.95 -0.41
N VAL A 69 -8.65 9.54 -1.64
CA VAL A 69 -7.77 8.42 -1.98
C VAL A 69 -6.67 8.92 -2.90
N TYR A 70 -5.42 8.68 -2.52
CA TYR A 70 -4.26 8.96 -3.36
C TYR A 70 -3.67 7.66 -3.90
N LEU A 71 -3.40 7.62 -5.21
CA LEU A 71 -2.71 6.50 -5.86
C LEU A 71 -1.28 6.93 -6.21
N LEU A 72 -0.27 6.29 -5.63
CA LEU A 72 1.14 6.57 -5.90
C LEU A 72 1.83 5.32 -6.41
N GLY A 73 2.20 5.24 -7.69
CA GLY A 73 2.84 4.04 -8.20
C GLY A 73 2.79 3.89 -9.70
N ALA A 74 3.33 2.77 -10.19
CA ALA A 74 3.33 2.41 -11.62
C ALA A 74 3.87 3.50 -12.57
N THR A 75 3.70 3.31 -13.87
CA THR A 75 3.93 4.36 -14.88
C THR A 75 2.75 5.34 -14.88
N ASN A 76 2.94 6.51 -15.48
CA ASN A 76 1.88 7.53 -15.56
C ASN A 76 0.62 6.97 -16.22
N GLU A 77 0.78 6.25 -17.33
CA GLU A 77 -0.33 5.66 -18.10
C GLU A 77 -1.11 4.63 -17.28
N ILE A 78 -0.41 3.83 -16.46
CA ILE A 78 -1.04 2.76 -15.68
C ILE A 78 -1.78 3.34 -14.48
N VAL A 79 -1.19 4.30 -13.76
CA VAL A 79 -1.82 4.89 -12.58
C VAL A 79 -3.01 5.79 -12.97
N GLU A 80 -2.93 6.47 -14.11
CA GLU A 80 -4.04 7.25 -14.67
C GLU A 80 -5.22 6.35 -15.05
N GLN A 81 -4.97 5.24 -15.75
CA GLN A 81 -6.02 4.25 -16.03
C GLN A 81 -6.64 3.64 -14.76
N ALA A 82 -5.83 3.41 -13.73
CA ALA A 82 -6.32 2.91 -12.45
C ALA A 82 -7.21 3.96 -11.75
N HIS A 83 -6.78 5.23 -11.75
CA HIS A 83 -7.55 6.35 -11.25
C HIS A 83 -8.91 6.46 -11.94
N GLU A 84 -8.95 6.49 -13.28
CA GLU A 84 -10.21 6.61 -14.04
C GLU A 84 -11.18 5.47 -13.71
N LYS A 85 -10.70 4.23 -13.70
CA LYS A 85 -11.53 3.05 -13.38
C LYS A 85 -12.06 3.08 -11.95
N LEU A 86 -11.23 3.52 -10.99
CA LEU A 86 -11.63 3.63 -9.59
C LEU A 86 -12.63 4.78 -9.37
N GLN A 87 -12.42 5.92 -10.01
CA GLN A 87 -13.34 7.06 -9.96
C GLN A 87 -14.71 6.68 -10.53
N GLN A 88 -14.75 5.96 -11.66
CA GLN A 88 -16.01 5.46 -12.24
C GLN A 88 -16.71 4.45 -11.31
N ARG A 89 -15.94 3.57 -10.67
CA ARG A 89 -16.48 2.52 -9.79
C ARG A 89 -16.93 3.05 -8.42
N TYR A 90 -16.28 4.09 -7.92
CA TYR A 90 -16.49 4.65 -6.59
C TYR A 90 -16.70 6.17 -6.64
N PRO A 91 -17.75 6.67 -7.32
CA PRO A 91 -17.90 8.09 -7.67
C PRO A 91 -18.03 9.07 -6.49
N GLN A 92 -18.35 8.57 -5.29
CA GLN A 92 -18.44 9.39 -4.08
C GLN A 92 -17.09 9.61 -3.38
N ALA A 93 -16.09 8.76 -3.64
CA ALA A 93 -14.73 8.99 -3.18
C ALA A 93 -14.03 10.00 -4.09
N GLN A 94 -13.09 10.75 -3.53
CA GLN A 94 -12.29 11.73 -4.25
C GLN A 94 -10.92 11.11 -4.54
N PHE A 95 -10.43 11.21 -5.77
CA PHE A 95 -9.18 10.59 -6.16
C PHE A 95 -8.18 11.60 -6.70
N GLU A 96 -6.91 11.38 -6.36
CA GLU A 96 -5.74 12.01 -6.98
C GLU A 96 -4.66 10.95 -7.17
N HIS A 97 -3.70 11.22 -8.05
CA HIS A 97 -2.66 10.24 -8.34
C HIS A 97 -1.30 10.84 -8.72
N HIS A 98 -0.27 10.00 -8.68
CA HIS A 98 1.05 10.27 -9.24
C HIS A 98 1.75 8.96 -9.63
N HIS A 99 2.57 8.99 -10.68
CA HIS A 99 3.41 7.85 -11.04
C HIS A 99 4.43 7.53 -9.94
N GLY A 100 4.90 6.28 -9.90
CA GLY A 100 5.83 5.78 -8.89
C GLY A 100 7.31 5.99 -9.22
N TYR A 101 7.64 6.35 -10.45
CA TYR A 101 9.02 6.64 -10.89
C TYR A 101 9.46 8.03 -10.43
N ILE A 102 9.60 8.21 -9.11
CA ILE A 102 9.91 9.49 -8.47
C ILE A 102 11.32 9.44 -7.88
N ASP A 103 11.98 10.60 -7.83
CA ASP A 103 13.14 10.75 -6.98
C ASP A 103 12.66 10.77 -5.52
N LEU A 104 13.15 9.84 -4.70
CA LEU A 104 12.79 9.74 -3.28
C LEU A 104 13.22 10.98 -2.48
N ASN A 105 14.12 11.81 -2.99
CA ASN A 105 14.53 13.08 -2.39
C ASN A 105 13.72 14.27 -2.89
N ASP A 106 12.90 14.10 -3.92
CA ASP A 106 12.03 15.15 -4.42
C ASP A 106 10.78 15.29 -3.56
N GLU A 107 10.72 16.40 -2.81
CA GLU A 107 9.59 16.72 -1.94
C GLU A 107 8.35 17.20 -2.69
N THR A 108 8.42 17.46 -4.01
CA THR A 108 7.28 18.01 -4.76
C THR A 108 6.08 17.07 -4.72
N VAL A 109 6.31 15.76 -4.83
CA VAL A 109 5.27 14.73 -4.76
C VAL A 109 4.62 14.73 -3.38
N ILE A 110 5.43 14.78 -2.31
CA ILE A 110 4.92 14.84 -0.94
C ILE A 110 4.09 16.10 -0.71
N LYS A 111 4.53 17.26 -1.22
CA LYS A 111 3.78 18.51 -1.11
C LYS A 111 2.43 18.42 -1.82
N ARG A 112 2.37 17.75 -2.98
CA ARG A 112 1.10 17.49 -3.70
C ARG A 112 0.18 16.58 -2.88
N ILE A 113 0.69 15.48 -2.35
CA ILE A 113 -0.09 14.55 -1.51
C ILE A 113 -0.62 15.27 -0.27
N LYS A 114 0.23 16.02 0.44
CA LYS A 114 -0.17 16.82 1.62
C LYS A 114 -1.26 17.83 1.30
N ARG A 115 -1.16 18.53 0.17
CA ARG A 115 -2.17 19.50 -0.26
C ARG A 115 -3.52 18.83 -0.52
N PHE A 116 -3.52 17.62 -1.08
CA PHE A 116 -4.74 16.85 -1.28
C PHE A 116 -5.35 16.39 0.06
N ASN A 117 -4.50 16.09 1.04
CA ASN A 117 -4.86 15.63 2.39
C ASN A 117 -5.71 14.34 2.35
N PRO A 118 -5.13 13.22 1.86
CA PRO A 118 -5.86 11.96 1.68
C PRO A 118 -6.14 11.22 2.99
N ASP A 119 -7.25 10.50 3.02
CA ASP A 119 -7.54 9.49 4.04
C ASP A 119 -6.82 8.16 3.76
N TYR A 120 -6.57 7.85 2.49
CA TYR A 120 -5.86 6.65 2.06
C TYR A 120 -4.76 6.98 1.05
N ILE A 121 -3.57 6.38 1.19
CA ILE A 121 -2.53 6.38 0.16
C ILE A 121 -2.20 4.94 -0.24
N PHE A 122 -2.56 4.56 -1.47
CA PHE A 122 -2.13 3.29 -2.05
C PHE A 122 -0.81 3.47 -2.79
N VAL A 123 0.26 2.98 -2.17
CA VAL A 123 1.59 2.96 -2.77
C VAL A 123 1.79 1.67 -3.55
N GLY A 124 2.10 1.77 -4.84
CA GLY A 124 2.29 0.67 -5.80
C GLY A 124 3.63 0.78 -6.53
N MET A 125 4.72 0.90 -5.77
CA MET A 125 6.09 1.05 -6.30
C MET A 125 6.89 -0.26 -6.28
N GLY A 126 6.32 -1.33 -5.73
CA GLY A 126 7.00 -2.60 -5.51
C GLY A 126 7.90 -2.59 -4.28
N PHE A 127 8.23 -3.78 -3.79
CA PHE A 127 9.19 -3.94 -2.70
C PHE A 127 10.62 -3.92 -3.25
N PRO A 128 11.61 -3.39 -2.50
CA PRO A 128 11.50 -2.82 -1.15
C PRO A 128 11.15 -1.31 -1.12
N LEU A 129 11.13 -0.64 -2.28
CA LEU A 129 11.00 0.82 -2.38
C LEU A 129 9.70 1.36 -1.77
N GLN A 130 8.60 0.62 -1.91
CA GLN A 130 7.31 0.96 -1.34
C GLN A 130 7.37 1.13 0.17
N GLU A 131 7.86 0.13 0.91
CA GLU A 131 7.93 0.21 2.36
C GLU A 131 8.93 1.28 2.84
N GLN A 132 10.02 1.48 2.10
CA GLN A 132 11.01 2.52 2.41
C GLN A 132 10.42 3.92 2.27
N TRP A 133 9.64 4.17 1.21
CA TRP A 133 8.96 5.45 1.01
C TRP A 133 7.91 5.69 2.10
N ILE A 134 7.11 4.66 2.42
CA ILE A 134 6.10 4.76 3.48
C ILE A 134 6.77 5.13 4.81
N GLU A 135 7.83 4.43 5.21
CA GLU A 135 8.53 4.73 6.47
C GLU A 135 9.13 6.13 6.50
N LYS A 136 9.75 6.56 5.40
CA LYS A 136 10.33 7.90 5.29
C LYS A 136 9.29 9.00 5.47
N HIS A 137 8.04 8.76 5.08
CA HIS A 137 7.00 9.78 4.99
C HIS A 137 5.80 9.58 5.92
N LYS A 138 5.66 8.46 6.64
CA LYS A 138 4.48 8.18 7.48
C LYS A 138 4.19 9.28 8.50
N HIS A 139 5.23 9.86 9.11
CA HIS A 139 5.09 10.95 10.08
C HIS A 139 4.56 12.26 9.49
N SER A 140 4.52 12.38 8.16
CA SER A 140 3.91 13.52 7.47
C SER A 140 2.39 13.41 7.34
N PHE A 141 1.79 12.27 7.71
CA PHE A 141 0.39 11.95 7.48
C PHE A 141 -0.25 11.36 8.75
N GLU A 142 -0.86 12.19 9.59
CA GLU A 142 -1.32 11.78 10.93
C GLU A 142 -2.64 10.99 10.93
N HIS A 143 -3.50 11.18 9.92
CA HIS A 143 -4.84 10.57 9.84
C HIS A 143 -5.00 9.63 8.65
N THR A 144 -3.94 9.48 7.85
CA THR A 144 -3.97 8.72 6.60
C THR A 144 -3.60 7.26 6.86
N LEU A 145 -4.31 6.36 6.20
CA LEU A 145 -3.97 4.93 6.14
C LEU A 145 -3.15 4.58 4.90
#